data_AF-A0AAV5ZMF3-F1
#
_entry.id   AF-A0AAV5ZMF3-F1
#
_cell.length_a   1.000
_cell.length_b   1.000
_cell.length_c   1.000
_cell.angle_alpha   90.00
_cell.angle_beta   90.00
_cell.angle_gamma   90.00
#
_symmetry.space_group_name_H-M   'P 1'
#
loop_
_entity.id
_entity.type
_entity.pdbx_description
1 polymer ?
#
loop_
_entity_poly.entity_id
_entity_poly.type
_entity_poly.pdbx_seq_one_letter_code
_entity_poly.pdbx_strand_id
1 'polypeptide(L)'
;CPHCGAGPVTIRWFGMRTACPRCRLKLDRGEADYFLGAIVFNMAFAEGLFALGLLATLLWTWPAPPWNAIYYGGIVGMILAPVFFYPFSKLCWLAFDLTFRPPRPEDFEA
;
A
#
# COMPACT_ATOMS: atom_id res chain seq x y z
N CYS A 1 5.45 -1.82 12.11
CA CYS A 1 6.57 -2.61 11.57
C CYS A 1 6.03 -4.00 11.33
N PRO A 2 6.06 -4.51 10.09
CA PRO A 2 5.51 -5.84 9.79
C PRO A 2 6.25 -6.98 10.51
N HIS A 3 7.53 -6.78 10.86
CA HIS A 3 8.31 -7.79 11.58
C HIS A 3 7.97 -7.90 13.09
N CYS A 4 7.96 -6.78 13.82
CA CYS A 4 7.79 -6.80 15.29
C CYS A 4 6.43 -6.28 15.79
N GLY A 5 5.51 -5.91 14.89
CA GLY A 5 4.21 -5.32 15.22
C GLY A 5 4.26 -3.91 15.81
N ALA A 6 5.44 -3.37 16.16
CA ALA A 6 5.55 -2.05 16.78
C ALA A 6 5.27 -0.90 15.79
N GLY A 7 4.54 0.11 16.24
CA GLY A 7 4.27 1.35 15.52
C GLY A 7 4.48 2.58 16.41
N PRO A 8 4.43 3.79 15.83
CA PRO A 8 4.22 4.09 14.42
C PRO A 8 5.54 4.09 13.60
N VAL A 9 5.54 3.38 12.47
CA VAL A 9 6.64 3.34 11.49
C VAL A 9 6.44 4.32 10.33
N THR A 10 5.19 4.67 10.04
CA THR A 10 4.79 5.76 9.15
C THR A 10 4.70 7.04 9.97
N ILE A 11 5.55 8.03 9.66
CA ILE A 11 5.57 9.33 10.36
C ILE A 11 4.73 10.37 9.64
N ARG A 12 4.59 10.24 8.32
CA ARG A 12 3.78 11.09 7.45
C ARG A 12 3.13 10.21 6.38
N TRP A 13 2.09 10.71 5.73
CA TRP A 13 1.38 9.98 4.66
C TRP A 13 2.32 9.47 3.55
N PHE A 14 3.33 10.28 3.21
CA PHE A 14 4.40 9.91 2.27
C PHE A 14 5.72 9.53 2.94
N GLY A 15 5.88 9.81 4.24
CA GLY A 15 7.13 9.67 4.98
C GLY A 15 7.16 8.44 5.87
N MET A 16 8.14 7.58 5.66
CA MET A 16 8.43 6.41 6.50
C MET A 16 9.71 6.69 7.31
N ARG A 17 9.81 6.13 8.52
CA ARG A 17 11.07 6.17 9.26
C ARG A 17 12.13 5.37 8.50
N THR A 18 13.40 5.71 8.67
CA THR A 18 14.52 4.90 8.14
C THR A 18 14.59 3.55 8.85
N ALA A 19 14.43 3.53 10.17
CA ALA A 19 14.44 2.30 10.97
C ALA A 19 13.25 2.21 11.94
N CYS A 20 12.87 0.97 12.30
CA CYS A 20 11.87 0.72 13.33
C CYS A 20 12.39 1.11 14.73
N PRO A 21 11.64 1.86 15.55
CA PRO A 21 12.12 2.28 16.88
C PRO A 21 12.29 1.14 17.89
N ARG A 22 11.63 -0.01 17.67
CA ARG A 22 11.69 -1.16 18.58
C ARG A 22 12.71 -2.20 18.15
N CYS A 23 12.60 -2.71 16.91
CA CYS A 23 13.50 -3.76 16.42
C CYS A 23 14.68 -3.22 15.61
N ARG A 24 14.77 -1.91 15.35
CA ARG A 24 15.83 -1.27 14.52
C ARG A 24 15.94 -1.76 13.07
N LEU A 25 14.99 -2.54 12.59
CA LEU A 25 14.94 -2.96 11.20
C LEU A 25 14.89 -1.74 10.27
N LYS A 26 15.82 -1.66 9.32
CA LYS A 26 15.82 -0.70 8.21
C LYS A 26 14.59 -0.95 7.33
N LEU A 27 13.69 0.02 7.25
CA LEU A 27 12.42 -0.10 6.51
C LEU A 27 12.61 0.04 4.99
N ASP A 28 13.72 0.65 4.59
CA ASP A 28 14.25 0.74 3.23
C ASP A 28 15.23 -0.40 2.89
N ARG A 29 15.52 -1.31 3.83
CA ARG A 29 16.48 -2.41 3.68
C ARG A 29 17.89 -1.97 3.23
N GLY A 30 18.21 -0.67 3.34
CA GLY A 30 19.45 -0.10 2.81
C GLY A 30 19.51 0.03 1.28
N GLU A 31 18.39 -0.16 0.58
CA GLU A 31 18.30 -0.07 -0.88
C GLU A 31 17.58 1.23 -1.29
N ALA A 32 18.20 2.05 -2.15
CA ALA A 32 17.65 3.35 -2.57
C ALA A 32 16.31 3.22 -3.31
N ASP A 33 16.12 2.14 -4.08
CA ASP A 33 14.94 1.89 -4.90
C ASP A 33 14.00 0.81 -4.32
N TYR A 34 14.15 0.48 -3.03
CA TYR A 34 13.38 -0.58 -2.38
C TYR A 34 11.86 -0.42 -2.55
N PHE A 35 11.37 0.82 -2.56
CA PHE A 35 9.95 1.12 -2.66
C PHE A 35 9.37 1.02 -4.07
N LEU A 36 10.15 0.60 -5.07
CA LEU A 36 9.63 0.36 -6.42
C LEU A 36 8.53 -0.71 -6.40
N GLY A 37 8.70 -1.78 -5.61
CA GLY A 37 7.67 -2.79 -5.43
C GLY A 37 6.40 -2.27 -4.73
N ALA A 38 6.53 -1.24 -3.89
CA ALA A 38 5.37 -0.60 -3.28
C ALA A 38 4.48 0.13 -4.30
N ILE A 39 5.02 0.57 -5.44
CA ILE A 39 4.23 1.17 -6.53
C ILE A 39 3.31 0.11 -7.15
N VAL A 40 3.84 -1.10 -7.40
CA VAL A 40 3.04 -2.21 -7.95
C VAL A 40 1.90 -2.58 -7.01
N PHE A 41 2.17 -2.67 -5.71
CA PHE A 41 1.12 -2.91 -4.70
C PHE A 41 0.09 -1.77 -4.66
N ASN A 42 0.53 -0.52 -4.81
CA ASN A 42 -0.38 0.62 -4.83
C ASN A 42 -1.31 0.59 -6.04
N MET A 43 -0.77 0.28 -7.21
CA MET A 43 -1.54 0.10 -8.44
C MET A 43 -2.53 -1.05 -8.30
N ALA A 44 -2.09 -2.21 -7.81
CA ALA A 44 -2.96 -3.37 -7.57
C ALA A 44 -4.12 -3.05 -6.61
N PHE A 45 -3.87 -2.29 -5.53
CA PHE A 45 -4.94 -1.86 -4.63
C PHE A 45 -5.89 -0.85 -5.29
N ALA A 46 -5.38 0.13 -6.02
CA ALA A 46 -6.22 1.13 -6.69
C ALA A 46 -7.11 0.48 -7.77
N GLU A 47 -6.51 -0.34 -8.64
CA GLU A 47 -7.21 -1.07 -9.69
C GLU A 47 -8.19 -2.10 -9.11
N GLY A 48 -7.76 -2.85 -8.10
CA GLY A 48 -8.60 -3.82 -7.41
C GLY A 48 -9.82 -3.17 -6.76
N LEU A 49 -9.63 -2.04 -6.06
CA LEU A 49 -10.74 -1.30 -5.46
C LEU A 49 -11.74 -0.81 -6.51
N PHE A 50 -11.25 -0.31 -7.64
CA PHE A 50 -12.12 0.15 -8.72
C PHE A 50 -12.86 -0.99 -9.41
N ALA A 51 -12.17 -2.08 -9.76
CA ALA A 51 -12.78 -3.23 -10.40
C ALA A 51 -13.88 -3.84 -9.50
N LEU A 52 -13.59 -4.01 -8.21
CA LEU A 52 -14.56 -4.51 -7.23
C LEU A 52 -15.71 -3.53 -7.01
N GLY A 53 -15.42 -2.23 -6.91
CA GLY A 53 -16.43 -1.19 -6.74
C GLY A 53 -17.37 -1.08 -7.94
N LEU A 54 -16.83 -1.15 -9.16
CA LEU A 54 -17.59 -1.18 -10.40
C LEU A 54 -18.49 -2.41 -10.46
N LEU A 55 -17.93 -3.60 -10.20
CA LEU A 55 -18.68 -4.86 -10.22
C LEU A 55 -19.81 -4.85 -9.18
N ALA A 56 -19.52 -4.43 -7.95
CA ALA A 56 -20.52 -4.33 -6.88
C ALA A 56 -21.65 -3.35 -7.24
N THR A 57 -21.30 -2.19 -7.80
CA THR A 57 -22.29 -1.19 -8.22
C THR A 57 -23.17 -1.73 -9.35
N LEU A 58 -22.56 -2.37 -10.36
CA LEU A 58 -23.30 -2.98 -11.47
C LEU A 58 -24.27 -4.05 -10.99
N LEU A 59 -23.83 -4.95 -10.11
CA LEU A 59 -24.67 -6.01 -9.56
C LEU A 59 -25.83 -5.46 -8.74
N TRP A 60 -25.62 -4.37 -8.00
CA TRP A 60 -26.65 -3.79 -7.13
C TRP A 60 -27.66 -2.91 -7.87
N THR A 61 -27.22 -2.22 -8.93
CA THR A 61 -28.05 -1.24 -9.66
C THR A 61 -28.63 -1.80 -10.97
N TRP A 62 -28.39 -3.08 -11.26
CA TRP A 62 -29.00 -3.77 -12.40
C TRP A 62 -30.53 -3.76 -12.30
N PRO A 63 -31.27 -3.46 -13.39
CA PRO A 63 -30.86 -3.30 -14.79
C PRO A 63 -30.56 -1.86 -15.23
N ALA A 64 -30.67 -0.86 -14.36
CA ALA A 64 -30.50 0.56 -14.69
C ALA A 64 -29.32 1.18 -13.93
N PRO A 65 -28.06 0.84 -14.28
CA PRO A 65 -26.90 1.34 -13.57
C PRO A 65 -26.72 2.86 -13.76
N PRO A 66 -26.38 3.60 -12.68
CA PRO A 66 -26.17 5.04 -12.73
C PRO A 66 -24.77 5.37 -13.29
N TRP A 67 -24.64 5.32 -14.62
CA TRP A 67 -23.37 5.52 -15.33
C TRP A 67 -22.65 6.83 -14.98
N ASN A 68 -23.39 7.94 -14.78
CA ASN A 68 -22.80 9.22 -14.38
C ASN A 68 -22.12 9.13 -13.01
N ALA A 69 -22.78 8.48 -12.03
CA ALA A 69 -22.23 8.32 -10.69
C ALA A 69 -21.00 7.42 -10.69
N ILE A 70 -21.03 6.34 -11.48
CA ILE A 70 -19.89 5.44 -11.68
C ILE A 70 -18.71 6.19 -12.33
N TYR A 71 -18.98 7.03 -13.33
CA TYR A 71 -17.95 7.79 -14.02
C TYR A 71 -17.27 8.81 -13.10
N TYR A 72 -18.04 9.69 -12.46
CA TYR A 72 -17.47 10.70 -11.55
C TYR A 72 -16.87 10.06 -10.30
N GLY A 73 -17.55 9.06 -9.72
CA GLY A 73 -17.03 8.30 -8.58
C GLY A 73 -15.76 7.52 -8.92
N GLY A 74 -15.67 6.99 -10.14
CA GLY A 74 -14.50 6.30 -10.66
C GLY A 74 -13.29 7.21 -10.81
N ILE A 75 -13.47 8.41 -11.37
CA ILE A 75 -12.40 9.43 -11.49
C ILE A 75 -11.89 9.82 -10.10
N VAL A 76 -12.80 10.16 -9.18
CA VAL A 76 -12.44 10.54 -7.81
C VAL A 76 -11.75 9.38 -7.10
N GLY A 77 -12.27 8.16 -7.24
CA GLY A 77 -11.71 6.95 -6.67
C GLY A 77 -10.29 6.67 -7.19
N MET A 78 -10.06 6.78 -8.50
CA MET A 78 -8.75 6.55 -9.13
C MET A 78 -7.68 7.56 -8.72
N ILE A 79 -8.07 8.77 -8.35
CA ILE A 79 -7.14 9.80 -7.85
C ILE A 79 -6.88 9.60 -6.35
N LEU A 80 -7.94 9.38 -5.56
CA LEU A 80 -7.84 9.30 -4.11
C LEU A 80 -7.30 7.96 -3.60
N ALA A 81 -7.64 6.85 -4.26
CA ALA A 81 -7.20 5.52 -3.87
C ALA A 81 -5.67 5.40 -3.80
N PRO A 82 -4.87 5.70 -4.84
CA PRO A 82 -3.42 5.55 -4.77
C PRO A 82 -2.82 6.42 -3.66
N VAL A 83 -3.32 7.64 -3.47
CA VAL A 83 -2.89 8.55 -2.39
C VAL A 83 -3.19 7.95 -1.01
N PHE A 84 -4.38 7.37 -0.82
CA PHE A 84 -4.78 6.77 0.44
C PHE A 84 -4.05 5.46 0.74
N PHE A 85 -3.88 4.60 -0.28
CA PHE A 85 -3.21 3.31 -0.14
C PHE A 85 -1.69 3.41 -0.13
N TYR A 86 -1.09 4.54 -0.50
CA TYR A 86 0.37 4.69 -0.57
C TYR A 86 1.14 4.22 0.69
N PRO A 87 0.79 4.65 1.92
CA PRO A 87 1.45 4.15 3.13
C PRO A 87 1.22 2.65 3.35
N PHE A 88 0.05 2.13 3.01
CA PHE A 88 -0.27 0.70 3.13
C PHE A 88 0.53 -0.13 2.13
N SER A 89 0.67 0.32 0.89
CA SER A 89 1.44 -0.36 -0.15
C SER A 89 2.90 -0.55 0.24
N LYS A 90 3.53 0.46 0.89
CA LYS A 90 4.88 0.32 1.43
C LYS A 90 4.98 -0.72 2.54
N LEU A 91 3.99 -0.78 3.43
CA LEU A 91 3.95 -1.76 4.51
C LEU A 91 3.68 -3.17 4.01
N CYS A 92 2.76 -3.33 3.05
CA CYS A 92 2.46 -4.59 2.40
C CYS A 92 3.66 -5.10 1.60
N TRP A 93 4.34 -4.22 0.86
CA TRP A 93 5.58 -4.56 0.17
C TRP A 93 6.65 -5.07 1.14
N LEU A 94 6.92 -4.34 2.22
CA LEU A 94 7.90 -4.76 3.23
C LEU A 94 7.50 -6.07 3.90
N ALA A 95 6.22 -6.29 4.20
CA ALA A 95 5.74 -7.55 4.76
C ALA A 95 5.89 -8.72 3.78
N PHE A 96 5.55 -8.49 2.52
CA PHE A 96 5.68 -9.47 1.44
C PHE A 96 7.15 -9.83 1.24
N ASP A 97 8.02 -8.84 1.09
CA ASP A 97 9.46 -9.04 0.95
C ASP A 97 10.05 -9.81 2.14
N LEU A 98 9.69 -9.47 3.39
CA LEU A 98 10.15 -10.21 4.58
C LEU A 98 9.69 -11.67 4.60
N THR A 99 8.63 -12.02 3.87
CA THR A 99 8.17 -13.42 3.75
C THR A 99 9.11 -14.23 2.85
N PHE A 100 9.65 -13.62 1.79
CA PHE A 100 10.58 -14.29 0.87
C PHE A 100 12.06 -14.11 1.26
N ARG A 101 12.38 -12.97 1.86
CA ARG A 101 13.72 -12.56 2.31
C ARG A 101 13.66 -12.28 3.80
N PRO A 102 13.79 -13.32 4.65
CA PRO A 102 13.77 -13.14 6.09
C PRO A 102 14.88 -12.17 6.51
N PRO A 103 14.65 -11.40 7.58
CA PRO A 103 15.57 -10.36 8.01
C PRO A 103 16.89 -10.99 8.46
N ARG A 104 17.99 -10.40 7.99
CA ARG A 104 19.35 -10.78 8.31
C ARG A 104 19.95 -9.77 9.30
N PRO A 105 21.05 -10.13 10.00
CA PRO A 105 21.70 -9.23 10.96
C PRO A 105 22.05 -7.85 10.37
N GLU A 106 22.51 -7.82 9.11
CA GLU A 106 22.83 -6.61 8.34
C GLU A 106 21.67 -5.60 8.24
N ASP A 107 20.42 -6.07 8.31
CA ASP A 107 19.23 -5.22 8.22
C ASP A 107 18.93 -4.46 9.53
N PHE A 108 19.63 -4.80 10.61
CA PHE A 108 19.52 -4.19 11.94
C PHE A 108 20.71 -3.31 12.31
N GLU A 109 21.80 -3.38 11.54
CA GLU A 109 23.02 -2.60 11.74
C GLU A 109 22.82 -1.20 11.13
N ALA A 110 22.49 -0.22 11.97
CA ALA A 110 22.23 1.16 11.56
C ALA A 110 23.49 1.85 11.03
#